data_AF-A0AAP5I7D5-F1
#
_entry.id   AF-A0AAP5I7D5-F1
#
_cell.length_a   1.000
_cell.length_b   1.000
_cell.length_c   1.000
_cell.angle_alpha   90.00
_cell.angle_beta   90.00
_cell.angle_gamma   90.00
#
_symmetry.space_group_name_H-M   'P 1'
#
loop_
_entity.id
_entity.type
_entity.pdbx_description
1 polymer ?
#
loop_
_entity_poly.entity_id
_entity_poly.type
_entity_poly.pdbx_seq_one_letter_code
_entity_poly.pdbx_strand_id
1 'polypeptide(L)'
;MKLSQYAEHIGVSYKTAWRWWKAGKLPHPAKQSPSGTVLVDFTPQNESQKKDSIKVAIYARVSSSENKSNLERQSDRLTQYSIEDRIYDCQNC
;
A
#
# COMPACT_ATOMS: atom_id res chain seq x y z
N MET A 1 16.59 11.74 -5.24
CA MET A 1 16.48 11.87 -3.76
C MET A 1 17.74 11.38 -3.05
N LYS A 2 17.95 11.72 -1.76
CA LYS A 2 19.09 11.18 -0.98
C LYS A 2 18.91 9.68 -0.74
N LEU A 3 20.01 8.93 -0.58
CA LEU A 3 19.97 7.49 -0.30
C LEU A 3 19.17 7.14 0.97
N SER A 4 19.16 8.00 1.98
CA SER A 4 18.35 7.82 3.19
C SER A 4 16.84 7.85 2.89
N GLN A 5 16.40 8.85 2.14
CA GLN A 5 15.01 9.00 1.70
C GLN A 5 14.60 7.87 0.75
N TYR A 6 15.52 7.45 -0.12
CA TYR A 6 15.32 6.30 -0.99
C TYR A 6 15.09 5.03 -0.18
N ALA A 7 15.93 4.77 0.82
CA ALA A 7 15.82 3.60 1.68
C ALA A 7 14.47 3.55 2.40
N GLU A 8 14.02 4.68 2.93
CA GLU A 8 12.70 4.83 3.55
C GLU A 8 11.57 4.54 2.56
N HIS A 9 11.62 5.11 1.36
CA HIS A 9 10.59 4.93 0.35
C HIS A 9 10.46 3.46 -0.12
N ILE A 10 11.57 2.74 -0.26
CA ILE A 10 11.53 1.32 -0.66
C ILE A 10 11.33 0.37 0.53
N GLY A 11 11.21 0.89 1.75
CA GLY A 11 10.98 0.09 2.95
C GLY A 11 12.19 -0.70 3.44
N VAL A 12 13.43 -0.24 3.21
CA VAL A 12 14.65 -0.90 3.69
C VAL A 12 15.45 0.00 4.63
N SER A 13 16.27 -0.60 5.48
CA SER A 13 17.18 0.18 6.34
C SER A 13 18.22 0.94 5.50
N TYR A 14 18.63 2.12 5.97
CA TYR A 14 19.73 2.88 5.35
C TYR A 14 21.00 2.03 5.17
N LYS A 15 21.34 1.18 6.15
CA LYS A 15 22.50 0.29 6.10
C LYS A 15 22.40 -0.72 4.94
N THR A 16 21.20 -1.21 4.65
CA THR A 16 20.93 -2.09 3.51
C THR A 16 21.15 -1.34 2.19
N ALA A 17 20.55 -0.15 2.05
CA ALA A 17 20.72 0.68 0.86
C ALA A 17 22.19 1.07 0.62
N TRP A 18 22.93 1.37 1.69
CA TRP A 18 24.37 1.65 1.63
C TRP A 18 25.19 0.45 1.14
N ARG A 19 24.88 -0.76 1.62
CA ARG A 19 25.53 -1.99 1.12
C ARG A 19 25.24 -2.22 -0.36
N TRP A 20 24.02 -1.99 -0.81
CA TRP A 20 23.66 -2.10 -2.23
C TRP A 20 24.40 -1.08 -3.09
N TRP A 21 24.52 0.16 -2.62
CA TRP A 21 25.33 1.17 -3.28
C TRP A 21 26.80 0.73 -3.42
N LYS A 22 27.42 0.30 -2.32
CA LYS A 22 28.81 -0.17 -2.32
C LYS A 22 29.02 -1.41 -3.20
N ALA A 23 27.99 -2.24 -3.35
CA ALA A 23 28.01 -3.41 -4.22
C ALA A 23 27.62 -3.13 -5.68
N GLY A 24 27.21 -1.91 -6.03
CA GLY A 24 26.69 -1.57 -7.36
C GLY A 24 25.36 -2.26 -7.71
N LYS A 25 24.61 -2.73 -6.70
CA LYS A 25 23.36 -3.49 -6.85
C LYS A 25 22.11 -2.64 -6.58
N LEU A 26 22.21 -1.32 -6.70
CA LEU A 26 21.02 -0.49 -6.56
C LEU A 26 20.07 -0.75 -7.74
N PRO A 27 18.76 -0.96 -7.48
CA PRO A 27 17.77 -1.13 -8.54
C PRO A 27 17.63 0.08 -9.45
N HIS A 28 17.91 1.27 -8.92
CA HIS A 28 17.76 2.54 -9.62
C HIS A 28 19.13 3.19 -9.85
N PRO A 29 19.31 3.94 -10.96
CA PRO A 29 20.53 4.70 -11.20
C PRO A 29 20.83 5.63 -10.02
N ALA A 30 22.07 5.65 -9.58
CA ALA A 30 22.50 6.52 -8.49
C ALA A 30 23.90 7.07 -8.78
N LYS A 31 24.17 8.28 -8.27
CA LYS A 31 25.44 8.99 -8.43
C LYS A 31 25.89 9.51 -7.08
N GLN A 32 27.19 9.43 -6.82
CA GLN A 32 27.79 10.05 -5.63
C GLN A 32 28.25 11.47 -5.98
N SER A 33 27.85 12.45 -5.17
CA SER A 33 28.34 13.83 -5.27
C SER A 33 29.82 13.90 -4.86
N PRO A 34 30.55 14.96 -5.25
CA PRO A 34 31.91 15.20 -4.77
C PRO A 34 32.02 15.26 -3.24
N SER A 35 30.95 15.66 -2.55
CA SER A 35 30.85 15.67 -1.09
C SER A 35 30.57 14.30 -0.45
N GLY A 36 30.44 13.24 -1.24
CA GLY A 36 30.22 11.87 -0.77
C GLY A 36 28.74 11.48 -0.59
N THR A 37 27.80 12.38 -0.87
CA THR A 37 26.36 12.10 -0.76
C THR A 37 25.88 11.27 -1.94
N VAL A 38 25.18 10.17 -1.69
CA VAL A 38 24.59 9.34 -2.75
C VAL A 38 23.20 9.84 -3.10
N LEU A 39 23.04 10.25 -4.36
CA LEU A 39 21.80 10.72 -4.96
C LEU A 39 21.26 9.61 -5.86
N VAL A 40 20.06 9.13 -5.55
CA VAL A 40 19.35 8.13 -6.34
C VAL A 40 18.38 8.85 -7.27
N ASP A 41 18.47 8.54 -8.56
CA ASP A 41 17.56 9.01 -9.59
C ASP A 41 16.29 8.17 -9.54
N PHE A 42 15.49 8.47 -8.52
CA PHE A 42 14.21 7.86 -8.26
C PHE A 42 13.23 8.99 -8.00
N THR A 43 12.23 9.09 -8.87
CA THR A 43 11.06 9.93 -8.67
C THR A 43 10.00 9.02 -8.10
N PRO A 44 9.60 9.21 -6.82
CA PRO A 44 8.47 8.47 -6.30
C PRO A 44 7.28 8.89 -7.15
N GLN A 45 6.66 7.96 -7.88
CA GLN A 45 5.35 8.23 -8.43
C GLN A 45 4.50 8.61 -7.23
N ASN A 46 4.00 9.85 -7.19
CA ASN A 46 3.07 10.28 -6.16
C ASN A 46 1.91 9.29 -6.18
N GLU A 47 1.89 8.37 -5.22
CA GLU A 47 0.76 7.45 -4.98
C GLU A 47 -0.52 8.22 -4.65
N SER A 48 -0.47 9.55 -4.58
CA SER A 48 -1.62 10.46 -4.60
C SER A 48 -2.52 10.30 -5.84
N GLN A 49 -2.07 9.61 -6.90
CA GLN A 49 -2.90 9.27 -8.06
C GLN A 49 -3.36 7.81 -8.14
N LYS A 50 -3.04 7.01 -7.12
CA LYS A 50 -3.71 5.74 -6.88
C LYS A 50 -4.55 5.86 -5.61
N LYS A 51 -5.70 6.53 -5.74
CA LYS A 51 -6.92 5.95 -5.17
C LYS A 51 -7.19 4.65 -5.93
N ASP A 52 -6.28 3.68 -5.79
CA ASP A 52 -6.57 2.30 -6.12
C ASP A 52 -7.84 2.00 -5.35
N SER A 53 -8.91 1.69 -6.09
CA SER A 53 -10.21 1.30 -5.57
C SER A 53 -9.98 0.49 -4.29
N ILE A 54 -10.32 1.05 -3.12
CA ILE A 54 -10.11 0.37 -1.84
C ILE A 54 -10.83 -0.97 -1.94
N LYS A 55 -10.06 -2.07 -2.00
CA LYS A 55 -10.63 -3.42 -2.12
C LYS A 55 -10.98 -3.90 -0.72
N VAL A 56 -12.27 -3.96 -0.44
CA VAL A 56 -12.82 -4.48 0.82
C VAL A 56 -13.39 -5.87 0.58
N ALA A 57 -13.16 -6.79 1.52
CA ALA A 57 -13.72 -8.14 1.48
C ALA A 57 -14.62 -8.36 2.71
N ILE A 58 -15.75 -9.03 2.50
CA ILE A 58 -16.68 -9.43 3.58
C ILE A 58 -16.47 -10.91 3.85
N TYR A 59 -16.27 -11.26 5.13
CA TYR A 59 -16.14 -12.63 5.58
C TYR A 59 -17.22 -12.95 6.62
N ALA A 60 -17.95 -14.03 6.39
CA ALA A 60 -18.98 -14.51 7.31
C ALA A 60 -18.83 -16.03 7.51
N ARG A 61 -19.17 -16.52 8.72
CA ARG A 61 -19.14 -17.95 9.05
C ARG A 61 -20.30 -18.34 9.97
N VAL A 62 -20.77 -19.58 9.84
CA VAL A 62 -21.75 -20.19 10.76
C VAL A 62 -21.20 -21.52 11.29
N SER A 63 -21.52 -21.85 12.54
CA SER A 63 -21.03 -23.07 13.21
C SER A 63 -21.79 -24.35 12.85
N SER A 64 -23.04 -24.24 12.36
CA SER A 64 -23.83 -25.37 11.87
C SER A 64 -24.17 -25.20 10.39
N SER A 65 -24.10 -26.31 9.65
CA SER A 65 -24.44 -26.36 8.22
C SER A 65 -25.92 -26.14 7.93
N GLU A 66 -26.80 -26.38 8.91
CA GLU A 66 -28.24 -26.10 8.82
C GLU A 66 -28.53 -24.59 8.78
N ASN A 67 -27.58 -23.76 9.22
CA ASN A 67 -27.70 -22.30 9.25
C ASN A 67 -27.08 -21.61 8.02
N LYS A 68 -26.80 -22.33 6.93
CA LYS A 68 -26.24 -21.75 5.69
C LYS A 68 -27.15 -20.69 5.06
N SER A 69 -28.47 -20.85 5.12
CA SER A 69 -29.42 -19.84 4.66
C SER A 69 -29.38 -18.54 5.50
N ASN A 70 -28.94 -18.64 6.75
CA ASN A 70 -28.70 -17.47 7.62
C ASN A 70 -27.34 -16.82 7.34
N LEU A 71 -26.37 -17.56 6.79
CA LEU A 71 -25.07 -17.03 6.40
C LEU A 71 -25.19 -16.09 5.20
N GLU A 72 -25.92 -16.51 4.17
CA GLU A 72 -26.15 -15.74 2.94
C GLU A 72 -26.84 -14.40 3.26
N ARG A 73 -27.94 -14.44 4.02
CA ARG A 73 -28.62 -13.23 4.50
C ARG A 73 -27.75 -12.29 5.33
N GLN A 74 -26.80 -12.83 6.11
CA GLN A 74 -25.86 -12.01 6.89
C GLN A 74 -24.82 -11.33 5.99
N SER A 75 -24.31 -12.05 4.99
CA SER A 75 -23.38 -11.49 3.99
C SER A 75 -24.04 -10.38 3.18
N ASP A 76 -25.29 -10.59 2.76
CA ASP A 76 -26.04 -9.59 1.96
C ASP A 76 -26.28 -8.31 2.75
N ARG A 77 -26.66 -8.42 4.03
CA ARG A 77 -26.85 -7.25 4.90
C ARG A 77 -25.57 -6.44 5.10
N LEU A 78 -24.43 -7.12 5.29
CA LEU A 78 -23.13 -6.45 5.42
C LEU A 78 -22.70 -5.79 4.10
N THR A 79 -23.02 -6.43 2.97
CA THR A 79 -22.75 -5.88 1.63
C THR A 79 -23.56 -4.60 1.42
N GLN A 80 -24.86 -4.65 1.72
CA GLN A 80 -25.75 -3.50 1.58
C GLN A 80 -25.32 -2.33 2.47
N TYR A 81 -25.01 -2.58 3.74
CA TYR A 81 -24.47 -1.56 4.64
C TYR A 81 -23.18 -0.93 4.11
N SER A 82 -22.27 -1.74 3.58
CA SER A 82 -20.98 -1.26 3.03
C SER A 82 -21.12 -0.47 1.73
N ILE A 83 -22.22 -0.68 0.99
CA ILE A 83 -22.56 0.11 -0.20
C ILE A 83 -23.20 1.43 0.23
N GLU A 84 -24.14 1.40 1.17
CA GLU A 84 -24.83 2.60 1.70
C GLU A 84 -23.86 3.56 2.39
N ASP A 85 -22.99 3.06 3.27
CA ASP A 85 -21.96 3.88 3.95
C ASP A 85 -21.03 4.56 2.95
N ARG A 86 -20.72 3.88 1.83
CA ARG A 86 -19.95 4.45 0.72
C ARG A 86 -20.69 5.55 -0.05
N ILE A 87 -22.03 5.55 -0.03
CA ILE A 87 -22.85 6.61 -0.63
C ILE A 87 -22.88 7.85 0.29
N TYR A 88 -22.89 7.67 1.61
CA TYR A 88 -22.88 8.77 2.57
C TYR A 88 -21.52 9.50 2.69
N ASP A 89 -20.41 8.83 2.41
CA ASP A 89 -19.07 9.43 2.47
C ASP A 89 -18.77 10.39 1.28
N CYS A 90 -19.55 10.32 0.19
CA CYS A 90 -19.41 11.20 -0.98
C CYS A 90 -20.33 12.43 -0.99
N GLN A 91 -21.29 12.56 -0.05
CA GLN A 91 -22.24 13.69 -0.04
C GLN A 91 -21.88 14.83 0.93
N ASN A 92 -20.86 14.69 1.76
CA ASN A 92 -20.36 15.74 2.66
C ASN A 92 -18.89 16.10 2.37
N CYS A 93 -18.61 16.56 1.15
CA CYS A 93 -17.40 17.31 0.82
C CYS A 93 -17.77 18.76 0.48
#